data_AF-A0A2A5LRW2-F1
#
_entry.id   AF-A0A2A5LRW2-F1
#
_cell.length_a   1.000
_cell.length_b   1.000
_cell.length_c   1.000
_cell.angle_alpha   90.00
_cell.angle_beta   90.00
_cell.angle_gamma   90.00
#
_symmetry.space_group_name_H-M   'P 1'
#
loop_
_entity.id
_entity.type
_entity.pdbx_description
1 polymer ?
#
loop_
_entity_poly.entity_id
_entity_poly.type
_entity_poly.pdbx_seq_one_letter_code
_entity_poly.pdbx_strand_id
1 'polypeptide(L)' 'MNVHVRSGEEGRAPFRSNRFFCVGNRWYFTTREGFDSGPFASRERAETGLKRFLHVVRLLPEEPKVH' A
#
# COMPACT_ATOMS: atom_id res chain seq x y z
N MET A 1 8.60 -11.18 0.33
CA MET A 1 7.57 -11.97 -0.39
C MET A 1 6.69 -12.64 0.66
N ASN A 2 5.37 -12.54 0.58
CA ASN A 2 4.47 -13.11 1.59
C ASN A 2 3.58 -14.17 0.93
N VAL A 3 3.86 -15.44 1.21
CA VAL A 3 3.14 -16.61 0.69
C VAL A 3 2.15 -17.14 1.75
N HIS A 4 1.78 -16.32 2.73
CA HIS A 4 0.84 -16.74 3.76
C HIS A 4 -0.58 -16.68 3.20
N VAL A 5 -1.33 -17.76 3.43
CA VAL A 5 -2.76 -17.83 3.19
C VAL A 5 -3.45 -16.98 4.24
N ARG A 6 -4.22 -15.96 3.83
CA ARG A 6 -4.98 -15.14 4.78
C ARG A 6 -6.22 -15.90 5.25
N SER A 7 -6.76 -15.53 6.40
CA SER A 7 -8.03 -16.05 6.88
C SER A 7 -9.11 -15.89 5.81
N GLY A 8 -9.75 -16.99 5.41
CA GLY A 8 -10.76 -17.03 4.34
C GLY A 8 -10.23 -17.25 2.93
N GLU A 9 -8.92 -17.45 2.76
CA GLU A 9 -8.35 -17.90 1.49
C GLU A 9 -8.17 -19.43 1.51
N GLU A 10 -8.58 -20.10 0.45
CA GLU A 10 -8.35 -21.54 0.25
C GLU A 10 -7.36 -21.77 -0.90
N GLY A 11 -6.59 -22.86 -0.81
CA GLY A 11 -5.63 -23.23 -1.86
C GLY A 11 -4.31 -22.48 -1.80
N ARG A 12 -3.64 -22.35 -2.97
CA ARG A 12 -2.29 -21.78 -3.06
C ARG A 12 -2.32 -20.26 -2.89
N ALA A 13 -1.58 -19.75 -1.90
CA ALA A 13 -1.45 -18.31 -1.70
C ALA A 13 -0.94 -17.61 -2.98
N PRO A 14 -1.62 -16.57 -3.48
CA PRO A 14 -1.14 -15.81 -4.62
C PRO A 14 0.12 -15.02 -4.27
N PHE A 15 0.89 -14.65 -5.31
CA PHE A 15 2.03 -13.76 -5.14
C PHE A 15 1.56 -12.40 -4.64
N ARG A 16 2.20 -11.90 -3.58
CA ARG A 16 1.94 -10.59 -3.01
C ARG A 16 3.24 -9.81 -2.85
N SER A 17 3.30 -8.68 -3.54
CA SER A 17 4.33 -7.67 -3.37
C SER A 17 4.23 -7.05 -1.97
N ASN A 18 5.38 -6.67 -1.41
CA ASN A 18 5.35 -5.81 -0.23
C ASN A 18 4.82 -4.42 -0.65
N ARG A 19 4.05 -3.77 0.22
CA ARG A 19 3.56 -2.41 -0.04
C ARG A 19 4.67 -1.37 0.01
N PHE A 20 5.83 -1.70 0.57
CA PHE A 20 7.01 -0.85 0.59
C PHE A 20 8.11 -1.46 -0.27
N PHE A 21 8.72 -0.65 -1.11
CA PHE A 21 9.80 -1.06 -1.99
C PHE A 21 10.83 0.06 -2.15
N CYS A 22 12.02 -0.29 -2.60
CA CYS A 22 13.10 0.66 -2.86
C CYS A 22 13.54 0.59 -4.31
N VAL A 23 13.85 1.75 -4.89
CA VAL A 23 14.44 1.89 -6.22
C VAL A 23 15.66 2.80 -6.08
N GLY A 24 16.84 2.25 -6.30
CA GLY A 24 18.10 2.92 -5.92
C GLY A 24 18.19 3.11 -4.41
N ASN A 25 18.44 4.34 -3.96
CA ASN A 25 18.48 4.72 -2.55
C ASN A 25 17.18 5.39 -2.04
N ARG A 26 16.08 5.22 -2.77
CA ARG A 26 14.80 5.89 -2.50
C ARG A 26 13.73 4.86 -2.17
N TRP A 27 12.89 5.20 -1.20
CA TRP A 27 11.81 4.35 -0.71
C TRP A 27 10.45 4.83 -1.22
N TYR A 28 9.55 3.89 -1.45
CA TYR A 28 8.20 4.14 -1.94
C TYR A 28 7.20 3.25 -1.20
N PHE A 29 5.93 3.65 -1.23
CA PHE A 29 4.82 2.73 -0.95
C PHE A 29 3.83 2.66 -2.10
N THR A 30 3.21 1.51 -2.30
CA THR A 30 2.20 1.28 -3.36
C THR A 30 0.80 1.05 -2.77
N THR A 31 -0.23 1.50 -3.47
CA THR A 31 -1.65 1.25 -3.15
C THR A 31 -2.24 0.18 -4.07
N ARG A 32 -3.49 -0.26 -3.81
CA ARG A 32 -4.13 -1.31 -4.62
C ARG A 32 -4.55 -0.81 -6.00
N GLU A 33 -4.72 0.49 -6.11
CA GLU A 33 -5.14 1.23 -7.30
C GLU A 33 -3.97 1.45 -8.27
N GLY A 34 -2.78 0.94 -7.95
CA GLY A 34 -1.57 1.07 -8.77
C GLY A 34 -0.82 2.39 -8.58
N PHE A 35 -1.12 3.14 -7.51
CA PHE A 35 -0.44 4.39 -7.20
C PHE A 35 0.77 4.16 -6.30
N ASP A 36 1.92 4.67 -6.74
CA ASP A 36 3.16 4.64 -5.97
C ASP A 36 3.48 6.04 -5.42
N SER A 37 3.68 6.12 -4.10
CA SER A 37 4.02 7.35 -3.40
C SER A 37 5.48 7.36 -2.97
N GLY A 38 6.15 8.48 -3.19
CA GLY A 38 7.56 8.71 -2.88
C GLY A 38 8.18 9.73 -3.85
N PRO A 39 9.52 9.83 -3.92
CA PRO A 39 10.50 9.09 -3.13
C PRO A 39 10.64 9.58 -1.69
N PHE A 40 10.82 8.65 -0.76
CA PHE A 40 11.19 8.90 0.62
C PHE A 40 12.66 8.55 0.87
N ALA A 41 13.30 9.27 1.80
CA ALA A 41 14.70 9.05 2.13
C ALA A 41 14.96 7.76 2.92
N SER A 42 13.93 7.22 3.59
CA SER A 42 14.01 5.97 4.35
C SER A 42 12.67 5.24 4.35
N ARG A 43 12.69 3.97 4.73
CA ARG A 43 11.49 3.15 4.86
C ARG A 43 10.53 3.71 5.89
N GLU A 44 11.03 4.17 7.03
CA GLU A 44 10.23 4.74 8.12
C GLU A 44 9.50 6.02 7.67
N ARG A 45 10.13 6.82 6.79
CA ARG A 45 9.47 7.97 6.17
C ARG A 45 8.36 7.54 5.22
N ALA A 46 8.55 6.48 4.44
CA ALA A 46 7.49 5.91 3.60
C ALA A 46 6.33 5.38 4.43
N GLU A 47 6.60 4.70 5.55
CA GLU A 47 5.59 4.23 6.50
C GLU A 47 4.81 5.39 7.14
N THR A 48 5.50 6.47 7.50
CA THR A 48 4.86 7.71 7.99
C THR A 48 3.99 8.36 6.91
N GLY A 49 4.49 8.39 5.67
CA GLY A 49 3.74 8.86 4.50
C GLY A 49 2.45 8.07 4.27
N LEU A 50 2.52 6.73 4.36
CA LEU A 50 1.34 5.87 4.25
C LEU A 50 0.30 6.17 5.34
N LYS A 51 0.72 6.37 6.60
CA LYS A 51 -0.20 6.73 7.69
C LYS A 51 -0.94 8.04 7.39
N ARG A 52 -0.23 9.06 6.89
CA ARG A 52 -0.83 10.34 6.48
C ARG A 52 -1.78 10.19 5.30
N PHE A 53 -1.37 9.43 4.28
CA PHE A 53 -2.22 9.12 3.13
C PHE A 53 -3.54 8.47 3.56
N LEU A 54 -3.48 7.43 4.39
CA LEU A 54 -4.68 6.77 4.91
C LEU A 54 -5.56 7.69 5.76
N HIS A 55 -4.96 8.61 6.52
CA HIS A 55 -5.70 9.61 7.27
C HIS A 55 -6.50 10.53 6.34
N VAL A 56 -5.86 11.06 5.28
CA VAL A 56 -6.54 11.91 4.30
C VAL A 56 -7.64 11.14 3.56
N VAL A 57 -7.37 9.91 3.11
CA VAL A 57 -8.37 9.07 2.41
C VAL A 57 -9.64 8.88 3.26
N ARG A 58 -9.51 8.74 4.58
CA ARG A 58 -10.66 8.60 5.49
C ARG A 58 -11.46 9.88 5.69
N LEU A 59 -10.89 11.04 5.37
CA LEU A 59 -11.56 12.34 5.46
C LEU A 59 -12.25 12.73 4.15
N LEU A 60 -11.95 12.03 3.04
CA LEU A 60 -12.62 12.28 1.77
C LEU A 60 -14.10 11.85 1.88
N PRO A 61 -15.02 12.66 1.35
CA PRO A 61 -16.42 12.25 1.26
C PRO A 61 -16.52 10.97 0.43
N GLU A 62 -17.42 10.06 0.80
CA GLU A 62 -17.70 8.89 -0.04
C GLU A 62 -18.25 9.39 -1.37
N GLU A 63 -17.61 9.00 -2.48
CA GLU A 63 -18.21 9.21 -3.79
C GLU A 63 -19.55 8.46 -3.80
N PRO A 64 -20.66 9.09 -4.24
CA PRO A 64 -21.91 8.37 -4.38
C PRO A 64 -21.66 7.19 -5.32
N LYS A 65 -21.87 5.97 -4.81
CA LYS A 65 -21.86 4.78 -5.66
C LYS A 65 -22.99 4.98 -6.67
N VAL A 66 -22.64 5.37 -7.88
CA VAL A 66 -23.56 5.40 -9.01
C VAL A 66 -23.87 3.93 -9.32
N HIS A 67 -25.01 3.49 -8.80
CA HIS A 67 -25.62 2.19 -9.10
C HIS A 67 -26.52 2.33 -10.32
#